data_AF-A0A1D1UN04-F1
#
_entry.id   AF-A0A1D1UN04-F1
#
_cell.length_a   1.000
_cell.length_b   1.000
_cell.length_c   1.000
_cell.angle_alpha   90.00
_cell.angle_beta   90.00
_cell.angle_gamma   90.00
#
_symmetry.space_group_name_H-M   'P 1'
#
loop_
_entity.id
_entity.type
_entity.pdbx_description
1 polymer ?
#
loop_
_entity_poly.entity_id
_entity_poly.type
_entity_poly.pdbx_seq_one_letter_code
_entity_poly.pdbx_strand_id
1 'polypeptide(L)'
;MERSPEDSSASPDPDHPSGRRQQKWYSVKEQDLQHDLSRYLAQYFPSNLIQLRRFQTNRGLIKARLDGATAAKAEVLVFLDSHCEVSVGWLEPLLERIKENRKVFACPVVDSMNEETLDYEPIVGFRATGLFSWSMYFTWGRRHEDDVPDEDDWKPYR
;
A
#
# COMPACT_ATOMS: atom_id res chain seq x y z
N MET A 1 1.69 61.85 7.43
CA MET A 1 0.53 62.16 6.56
C MET A 1 -0.03 60.85 6.06
N GLU A 2 -1.27 60.59 6.43
CA GLU A 2 -1.97 59.31 6.40
C GLU A 2 -2.30 58.82 4.98
N ARG A 3 -2.50 57.51 4.83
CA ARG A 3 -3.35 56.93 3.77
C ARG A 3 -4.49 56.18 4.44
N SER A 4 -5.72 56.59 4.14
CA SER A 4 -6.96 55.94 4.55
C SER A 4 -7.28 54.69 3.71
N PRO A 5 -8.15 53.80 4.21
CA PRO A 5 -8.46 52.49 3.62
C PRO A 5 -9.74 52.51 2.78
N GLU A 6 -10.08 51.32 2.22
CA GLU A 6 -11.31 50.92 1.53
C GLU A 6 -11.31 51.04 0.00
N ASP A 7 -11.27 49.87 -0.68
CA ASP A 7 -12.44 49.47 -1.46
C ASP A 7 -12.46 47.96 -1.70
N SER A 8 -13.53 47.32 -1.24
CA SER A 8 -13.90 45.94 -1.52
C SER A 8 -15.08 45.95 -2.49
N SER A 9 -15.03 45.18 -3.57
CA SER A 9 -16.17 44.39 -4.07
C SER A 9 -15.84 43.78 -5.44
N ALA A 10 -15.61 42.47 -5.47
CA ALA A 10 -15.84 41.67 -6.66
C ALA A 10 -16.79 40.54 -6.24
N SER A 11 -18.01 40.60 -6.75
CA SER A 11 -19.08 39.62 -6.49
C SER A 11 -18.71 38.24 -7.04
N PRO A 12 -19.08 37.14 -6.37
CA PRO A 12 -18.79 35.80 -6.86
C PRO A 12 -19.73 35.40 -8.01
N ASP A 13 -19.12 34.76 -9.01
CA ASP A 13 -19.71 34.27 -10.25
C ASP A 13 -20.79 33.18 -9.99
N PRO A 14 -22.03 33.34 -10.48
CA PRO A 14 -23.14 32.44 -10.19
C PRO A 14 -23.08 31.07 -10.88
N ASP A 15 -22.15 30.82 -11.80
CA ASP A 15 -22.10 29.57 -12.60
C ASP A 15 -20.99 28.58 -12.20
N HIS A 16 -20.35 28.74 -11.04
CA HIS A 16 -19.45 27.70 -10.52
C HIS A 16 -20.24 26.63 -9.76
N PRO A 17 -20.27 25.35 -10.22
CA PRO A 17 -20.90 24.28 -9.47
C PRO A 17 -20.04 23.96 -8.24
N SER A 18 -20.28 24.66 -7.14
CA SER A 18 -19.76 24.39 -5.80
C SER A 18 -20.55 23.26 -5.13
N GLY A 19 -20.81 22.19 -5.89
CA GLY A 19 -21.39 20.96 -5.37
C GLY A 19 -20.26 19.99 -5.05
N ARG A 20 -19.64 20.12 -3.88
CA ARG A 20 -18.77 19.04 -3.36
C ARG A 20 -19.70 17.86 -3.06
N ARG A 21 -19.90 16.98 -4.05
CA ARG A 21 -20.74 15.79 -3.95
C ARG A 21 -20.20 14.99 -2.77
N GLN A 22 -20.96 14.95 -1.68
CA GLN A 22 -20.56 14.19 -0.50
C GLN A 22 -20.50 12.72 -0.90
N GLN A 23 -19.30 12.21 -1.11
CA GLN A 23 -19.08 10.78 -1.28
C GLN A 23 -19.42 10.12 0.06
N LYS A 24 -20.41 9.24 0.03
CA LYS A 24 -20.82 8.45 1.18
C LYS A 24 -19.81 7.32 1.34
N TRP A 25 -18.78 7.57 2.14
CA TRP A 25 -17.86 6.54 2.60
C TRP A 25 -18.66 5.45 3.31
N TYR A 26 -18.51 4.19 2.88
CA TYR A 26 -18.94 3.07 3.71
C TYR A 26 -18.01 3.03 4.93
N SER A 27 -18.47 3.59 6.05
CA SER A 27 -17.77 3.40 7.31
C SER A 27 -17.92 1.95 7.71
N VAL A 28 -16.82 1.21 7.69
CA VAL A 28 -16.76 -0.12 8.27
C VAL A 28 -17.21 0.00 9.73
N LYS A 29 -18.31 -0.65 10.08
CA LYS A 29 -18.77 -0.64 11.46
C LYS A 29 -17.87 -1.55 12.27
N GLU A 30 -17.66 -1.21 13.54
CA GLU A 30 -16.86 -2.02 14.46
C GLU A 30 -17.36 -3.48 14.52
N GLN A 31 -18.67 -3.68 14.36
CA GLN A 31 -19.33 -5.00 14.32
C GLN A 31 -18.87 -5.85 13.12
N ASP A 32 -18.71 -5.23 11.94
CA ASP A 32 -18.33 -5.90 10.69
C ASP A 32 -16.95 -6.55 10.84
N LEU A 33 -16.02 -5.85 11.49
CA LEU A 33 -14.67 -6.36 11.70
C LEU A 33 -14.54 -7.28 12.90
N GLN A 34 -15.52 -7.36 13.82
CA GLN A 34 -15.44 -8.18 15.02
C GLN A 34 -16.04 -9.59 14.81
N HIS A 35 -17.33 -9.75 15.06
CA HIS A 35 -17.97 -11.06 15.06
C HIS A 35 -18.15 -11.60 13.65
N ASP A 36 -18.42 -10.73 12.69
CA ASP A 36 -18.72 -11.16 11.32
C ASP A 36 -17.49 -11.66 10.59
N LEU A 37 -16.34 -10.97 10.71
CA LEU A 37 -15.08 -11.47 10.15
C LEU A 37 -14.67 -12.83 10.75
N SER A 38 -14.76 -12.99 12.07
CA SER A 38 -14.34 -14.24 12.73
C SER A 38 -15.22 -15.42 12.28
N ARG A 39 -16.53 -15.19 12.12
CA ARG A 39 -17.47 -16.17 11.59
C ARG A 39 -17.18 -16.50 10.13
N TYR A 40 -16.96 -15.48 9.30
CA TYR A 40 -16.64 -15.63 7.88
C TYR A 40 -15.39 -16.49 7.68
N LEU A 41 -14.30 -16.19 8.41
CA LEU A 41 -13.06 -16.96 8.32
C LEU A 41 -13.26 -18.43 8.70
N ALA A 42 -14.00 -18.71 9.77
CA ALA A 42 -14.28 -20.08 10.21
C ALA A 42 -15.20 -20.85 9.25
N GLN A 43 -16.06 -20.15 8.52
CA GLN A 43 -17.00 -20.76 7.57
C GLN A 43 -16.32 -21.14 6.25
N TYR A 44 -15.42 -20.29 5.74
CA TYR A 44 -14.89 -20.42 4.37
C TYR A 44 -13.45 -20.93 4.29
N PHE A 45 -12.71 -20.96 5.40
CA PHE A 45 -11.30 -21.37 5.39
C PHE A 45 -11.01 -22.49 6.40
N PRO A 46 -10.03 -23.36 6.12
CA PRO A 46 -9.54 -24.33 7.10
C PRO A 46 -9.05 -23.64 8.38
N SER A 47 -9.33 -24.26 9.52
CA SER A 47 -9.01 -23.70 10.85
C SER A 47 -7.52 -23.49 11.11
N ASN A 48 -6.65 -24.17 10.35
CA ASN A 48 -5.19 -24.06 10.44
C ASN A 48 -4.58 -23.13 9.38
N LEU A 49 -5.37 -22.54 8.48
CA LEU A 49 -4.87 -21.71 7.39
C LEU A 49 -4.73 -20.24 7.80
N ILE A 50 -5.75 -19.69 8.48
CA ILE A 50 -5.80 -18.26 8.84
C ILE A 50 -5.84 -18.10 10.36
N GLN A 51 -4.91 -17.30 10.89
CA GLN A 51 -4.90 -16.91 12.30
C GLN A 51 -5.25 -15.43 12.44
N LEU A 52 -6.41 -15.15 13.05
CA LEU A 52 -6.85 -13.78 13.33
C LEU A 52 -6.31 -13.31 14.69
N ARG A 53 -5.60 -12.19 14.70
CA ARG A 53 -5.06 -11.56 15.92
C ARG A 53 -5.66 -10.18 16.11
N ARG A 54 -6.09 -9.86 17.34
CA ARG A 54 -6.77 -8.59 17.67
C ARG A 54 -6.10 -7.94 18.87
N PHE A 55 -5.97 -6.62 18.80
CA PHE A 55 -5.53 -5.82 19.94
C PHE A 55 -6.74 -5.15 20.58
N GLN A 56 -6.72 -5.06 21.92
CA GLN A 56 -7.72 -4.32 22.68
C GLN A 56 -7.62 -2.80 22.48
N THR A 57 -6.48 -2.31 22.00
CA THR A 57 -6.21 -0.90 21.76
C THR A 57 -5.46 -0.73 20.43
N ASN A 58 -5.56 0.45 19.82
CA ASN A 58 -4.80 0.75 18.60
C ASN A 58 -3.29 0.78 18.91
N ARG A 59 -2.53 -0.12 18.28
CA ARG A 59 -1.08 -0.24 18.44
C ARG A 59 -0.28 0.29 17.25
N GLY A 60 -0.94 0.74 16.18
CA GLY A 60 -0.31 1.15 14.93
C GLY A 60 0.28 -0.01 14.12
N LEU A 61 0.61 0.29 12.85
CA LEU A 61 1.03 -0.69 11.84
C LEU A 61 2.29 -1.46 12.23
N ILE A 62 3.30 -0.77 12.77
CA ILE A 62 4.60 -1.39 13.10
C ILE A 62 4.42 -2.50 14.15
N LYS A 63 3.73 -2.21 15.25
CA LYS A 63 3.51 -3.20 16.33
C LYS A 63 2.62 -4.35 15.86
N ALA A 64 1.64 -4.07 15.00
CA ALA A 64 0.79 -5.11 14.41
C ALA A 64 1.59 -6.07 13.52
N ARG A 65 2.45 -5.54 12.64
CA ARG A 65 3.34 -6.35 11.79
C ARG A 65 4.32 -7.18 12.62
N LEU A 66 4.90 -6.61 13.68
CA LEU A 66 5.82 -7.32 14.58
C LEU A 66 5.15 -8.46 15.36
N ASP A 67 3.92 -8.26 15.85
CA ASP A 67 3.16 -9.32 16.52
C ASP A 67 2.83 -10.48 15.57
N GLY A 68 2.44 -10.16 14.32
CA GLY A 68 2.25 -11.16 13.27
C GLY A 68 3.54 -11.93 12.94
N ALA A 69 4.65 -11.20 12.75
CA ALA A 69 5.96 -11.79 12.48
C ALA A 69 6.44 -12.71 13.61
N THR A 70 6.18 -12.35 14.87
CA THR A 70 6.56 -13.16 16.04
C THR A 70 5.76 -14.46 16.13
N ALA A 71 4.51 -14.44 15.66
CA ALA A 71 3.64 -15.63 15.64
C ALA A 71 3.87 -16.52 14.41
N ALA A 72 4.50 -16.00 13.35
CA ALA A 72 4.74 -16.73 12.12
C ALA A 72 5.70 -17.91 12.33
N LYS A 73 5.45 -19.00 11.60
CA LYS A 73 6.22 -20.26 11.68
C LYS A 73 7.01 -20.58 10.42
N ALA A 74 6.73 -19.85 9.33
CA ALA A 74 7.36 -20.06 8.04
C ALA A 74 8.76 -19.43 8.00
N GLU A 75 9.58 -19.86 7.04
CA GLU A 75 10.94 -19.34 6.85
C GLU A 75 10.99 -17.95 6.20
N VAL A 76 9.91 -17.56 5.51
CA VAL A 76 9.79 -16.29 4.80
C VAL A 76 8.55 -15.56 5.29
N LEU A 77 8.71 -14.27 5.59
CA LEU A 77 7.62 -13.37 5.94
C LEU A 77 7.22 -12.56 4.71
N VAL A 78 5.93 -12.55 4.39
CA VAL A 78 5.36 -11.74 3.33
C VAL A 78 4.34 -10.80 3.95
N PHE A 79 4.54 -9.50 3.75
CA PHE A 79 3.64 -8.46 4.26
C PHE A 79 2.79 -7.92 3.11
N LEU A 80 1.47 -7.98 3.26
CA LEU A 80 0.50 -7.38 2.37
C LEU A 80 -0.40 -6.44 3.18
N ASP A 81 -0.87 -5.38 2.54
CA ASP A 81 -1.91 -4.55 3.12
C ASP A 81 -3.29 -5.18 2.87
N SER A 82 -4.29 -4.78 3.67
CA SER A 82 -5.63 -5.39 3.64
C SER A 82 -6.43 -5.09 2.38
N HIS A 83 -5.91 -4.24 1.50
CA HIS A 83 -6.55 -3.73 0.29
C HIS A 83 -5.72 -4.02 -0.97
N CYS A 84 -4.89 -5.07 -0.92
CA CYS A 84 -4.12 -5.54 -2.07
C CYS A 84 -4.87 -6.66 -2.81
N GLU A 85 -4.78 -6.63 -4.14
CA GLU A 85 -5.06 -7.78 -5.00
C GLU A 85 -3.75 -8.27 -5.60
N VAL A 86 -3.62 -9.59 -5.76
CA VAL A 86 -2.37 -10.21 -6.22
C VAL A 86 -2.58 -10.87 -7.58
N SER A 87 -1.62 -10.69 -8.47
CA SER A 87 -1.63 -11.30 -9.80
C SER A 87 -1.22 -12.78 -9.75
N VAL A 88 -1.54 -13.53 -10.80
CA VAL A 88 -1.13 -14.93 -10.91
C VAL A 88 0.40 -15.00 -10.98
N GLY A 89 1.01 -15.87 -10.16
CA GLY A 89 2.45 -16.09 -10.16
C GLY A 89 3.27 -14.98 -9.48
N TRP A 90 2.64 -14.12 -8.67
CA TRP A 90 3.31 -12.99 -8.03
C TRP A 90 4.34 -13.38 -6.96
N LEU A 91 4.20 -14.56 -6.35
CA LEU A 91 4.94 -14.93 -5.14
C LEU A 91 6.21 -15.73 -5.45
N GLU A 92 6.12 -16.65 -6.39
CA GLU A 92 7.19 -17.54 -6.84
C GLU A 92 8.51 -16.81 -7.16
N PRO A 93 8.52 -15.73 -7.98
CA PRO A 93 9.77 -15.02 -8.27
C PRO A 93 10.38 -14.33 -7.04
N LEU A 94 9.56 -13.90 -6.08
CA LEU A 94 10.05 -13.31 -4.83
C LEU A 94 10.72 -14.36 -3.94
N LEU A 95 10.09 -15.54 -3.83
CA LEU A 95 10.63 -16.65 -3.04
C LEU A 95 11.89 -17.23 -3.65
N GLU A 96 11.96 -17.34 -4.98
CA GLU A 96 13.15 -17.75 -5.71
C GLU A 96 14.32 -16.82 -5.42
N ARG A 97 14.11 -15.50 -5.52
CA ARG A 97 15.15 -14.51 -5.22
C ARG A 97 15.68 -14.62 -3.78
N ILE A 98 14.79 -14.85 -2.81
CA ILE A 98 15.16 -15.03 -1.39
C ILE A 98 15.87 -16.37 -1.16
N LYS A 99 15.48 -17.42 -1.89
CA LYS A 99 16.13 -18.74 -1.82
C LYS A 99 17.58 -18.66 -2.29
N GLU A 100 17.84 -17.92 -3.38
CA GLU A 100 19.20 -17.69 -3.90
C GLU A 100 20.07 -16.88 -2.93
N ASN A 101 19.49 -15.84 -2.30
CA ASN A 101 20.21 -15.02 -1.32
C ASN A 101 19.31 -14.62 -0.15
N ARG A 102 19.52 -15.26 1.00
CA ARG A 102 18.73 -15.02 2.23
C ARG A 102 18.97 -13.66 2.88
N LYS A 103 19.88 -12.83 2.35
CA LYS A 103 20.19 -11.48 2.86
C LYS A 103 19.45 -10.37 2.09
N VAL A 104 18.56 -10.71 1.16
CA VAL A 104 17.81 -9.73 0.35
C VAL A 104 16.38 -9.58 0.86
N PHE A 105 15.83 -8.39 0.63
CA PHE A 105 14.39 -8.16 0.68
C PHE A 105 13.89 -8.10 -0.76
N ALA A 106 13.01 -9.03 -1.15
CA ALA A 106 12.35 -9.01 -2.44
C ALA A 106 11.05 -8.19 -2.32
N CYS A 107 10.82 -7.27 -3.25
CA CYS A 107 9.62 -6.44 -3.32
C CYS A 107 8.94 -6.64 -4.67
N PRO A 108 7.62 -6.89 -4.74
CA PRO A 108 6.91 -6.92 -6.01
C PRO A 108 6.86 -5.53 -6.63
N VAL A 109 6.57 -5.48 -7.93
CA VAL A 109 6.08 -4.25 -8.54
C VAL A 109 4.70 -3.96 -7.94
N VAL A 110 4.49 -2.74 -7.48
CA VAL A 110 3.22 -2.31 -6.89
C VAL A 110 2.48 -1.49 -7.93
N ASP A 111 1.54 -2.14 -8.62
CA ASP A 111 0.66 -1.48 -9.58
C ASP A 111 -0.46 -0.71 -8.86
N SER A 112 -1.00 0.29 -9.54
CA SER A 112 -2.08 1.11 -9.01
C SER A 112 -3.44 0.44 -9.27
N MET A 113 -4.40 0.74 -8.40
CA MET A 113 -5.81 0.42 -8.61
C MET A 113 -6.61 1.69 -8.40
N ASN A 114 -7.56 1.94 -9.30
CA ASN A 114 -8.43 3.09 -9.20
C ASN A 114 -9.33 2.97 -7.96
N GLU A 115 -9.29 3.94 -7.05
CA GLU A 115 -10.03 3.86 -5.78
C GLU A 115 -11.56 3.94 -5.94
N GLU A 116 -12.05 4.50 -7.06
CA GLU A 116 -13.48 4.65 -7.33
C GLU A 116 -14.03 3.52 -8.20
N THR A 117 -13.33 3.15 -9.27
CA THR A 117 -13.78 2.14 -10.22
C THR A 117 -13.27 0.73 -9.91
N LEU A 118 -12.24 0.63 -9.06
CA LEU A 118 -11.47 -0.61 -8.79
C LEU A 118 -10.78 -1.17 -10.04
N ASP A 119 -10.62 -0.35 -11.09
CA ASP A 119 -9.90 -0.75 -12.29
C ASP A 119 -8.41 -0.91 -11.99
N TYR A 120 -7.83 -1.99 -12.52
CA TYR A 120 -6.41 -2.26 -12.44
C TYR A 120 -5.62 -1.38 -13.42
N GLU A 121 -4.65 -0.64 -12.91
CA GLU A 121 -3.82 0.31 -13.67
C GLU A 121 -2.34 -0.14 -13.62
N PRO A 122 -1.90 -0.97 -14.57
CA PRO A 122 -0.54 -1.46 -14.58
C PRO A 122 0.45 -0.33 -14.86
N ILE A 123 1.63 -0.40 -14.24
CA ILE A 123 2.72 0.52 -14.56
C ILE A 123 3.17 0.28 -16.00
N VAL A 124 2.94 1.27 -16.86
CA VAL A 124 3.40 1.27 -18.25
C VAL A 124 4.71 2.06 -18.41
N GLY A 125 5.71 1.44 -19.01
CA GLY A 125 7.01 2.06 -19.27
C GLY A 125 8.04 1.83 -18.17
N PHE A 126 8.47 2.88 -17.48
CA PHE A 126 9.59 2.82 -16.54
C PHE A 126 9.15 2.29 -15.17
N ARG A 127 9.85 1.27 -14.65
CA ARG A 127 9.64 0.75 -13.29
C ARG A 127 10.33 1.66 -12.28
N ALA A 128 9.53 2.39 -11.50
CA ALA A 128 10.04 3.25 -10.44
C ALA A 128 10.68 2.45 -9.30
N THR A 129 11.76 3.01 -8.74
CA THR A 129 12.39 2.51 -7.52
C THR A 129 12.03 3.44 -6.37
N GLY A 130 11.88 2.87 -5.17
CA GLY A 130 11.68 3.64 -3.95
C GLY A 130 12.93 4.45 -3.58
N LEU A 131 12.74 5.75 -3.39
CA LEU A 131 13.75 6.70 -2.94
C LEU A 131 13.23 7.47 -1.71
N PHE A 132 14.07 8.30 -1.11
CA PHE A 132 13.66 9.22 -0.06
C PHE A 132 14.22 10.63 -0.28
N SER A 133 13.45 11.65 0.11
CA SER A 133 13.93 13.03 0.17
C SER A 133 14.73 13.29 1.45
N TRP A 134 15.51 14.37 1.49
CA TRP A 134 16.22 14.79 2.71
C TRP A 134 15.30 15.10 3.90
N SER A 135 14.03 15.37 3.63
CA SER A 135 12.99 15.49 4.64
C SER A 135 12.39 14.14 5.07
N MET A 136 13.01 13.03 4.65
CA MET A 136 12.63 11.65 4.97
C MET A 136 11.26 11.21 4.45
N TYR A 137 10.76 11.86 3.40
CA TYR A 137 9.57 11.38 2.69
C TYR A 137 9.96 10.36 1.63
N PHE A 138 9.23 9.24 1.59
CA PHE A 138 9.31 8.30 0.48
C PHE A 138 8.87 8.97 -0.83
N THR A 139 9.55 8.64 -1.92
CA THR A 139 9.18 9.07 -3.27
C THR A 139 9.51 7.99 -4.29
N TRP A 140 8.84 8.04 -5.44
CA TRP A 140 9.13 7.19 -6.59
C TRP A 140 10.05 7.94 -7.55
N GLY A 141 11.12 7.30 -8.00
CA GLY A 141 12.04 7.92 -8.94
C GLY A 141 12.67 6.95 -9.92
N ARG A 142 13.35 7.53 -10.91
CA ARG A 142 14.25 6.78 -11.79
C ARG A 142 15.52 6.44 -11.02
N ARG A 143 15.92 5.18 -11.13
CA ARG A 143 17.28 4.76 -10.80
C ARG A 143 18.23 5.47 -11.77
N HIS A 144 19.30 6.08 -11.26
CA HIS A 144 20.32 6.68 -12.11
C HIS A 144 21.06 5.56 -12.87
N GLU A 145 21.46 5.80 -14.12
CA GLU A 145 22.13 4.79 -14.96
C GLU A 145 23.44 4.30 -14.33
N ASP A 146 24.15 5.17 -13.62
CA ASP A 146 25.40 4.84 -12.91
C ASP A 146 25.18 4.05 -11.60
N ASP A 147 23.95 4.01 -11.07
CA ASP A 147 23.59 3.21 -9.89
C ASP A 147 23.18 1.78 -10.27
N VAL A 148 23.39 1.37 -11.52
CA VAL A 148 23.12 0.04 -12.03
C VAL A 148 24.37 -0.82 -11.78
N PRO A 149 24.32 -1.80 -10.84
CA PRO A 149 25.35 -2.82 -10.78
C PRO A 149 25.42 -3.54 -12.13
N ASP A 150 26.62 -4.01 -12.50
CA ASP A 150 26.90 -4.70 -13.77
C ASP A 150 25.76 -5.63 -14.20
N GLU A 151 25.54 -5.77 -15.51
CA GLU A 151 24.38 -6.52 -16.05
C GLU A 151 24.21 -7.95 -15.51
N ASP A 152 25.26 -8.52 -14.94
CA ASP A 152 25.23 -9.84 -14.32
C ASP A 152 24.52 -9.88 -12.95
N ASP A 153 24.29 -8.74 -12.29
CA ASP A 153 23.59 -8.68 -11.00
C ASP A 153 22.05 -8.72 -11.13
N TRP A 154 21.50 -8.45 -12.33
CA TRP A 154 20.06 -8.28 -12.54
C TRP A 154 19.40 -9.19 -13.58
N LYS A 155 20.16 -10.04 -14.30
CA LYS A 155 19.52 -11.03 -15.19
C LYS A 155 18.59 -11.93 -14.37
N PRO A 156 17.34 -12.19 -14.81
CA PRO A 156 16.58 -13.29 -14.25
C PRO A 156 17.41 -14.56 -14.47
N TYR A 157 17.91 -15.14 -13.39
CA TYR A 157 18.76 -16.32 -13.44
C TYR A 157 17.97 -17.45 -14.12
N ARG A 158 18.57 -18.04 -15.16
CA ARG A 158 17.99 -19.18 -15.90
C ARG A 158 18.09 -20.47 -15.10
#